data_AF-D5V530-F1
#
_entry.id   AF-D5V530-F1
#
_cell.length_a   1.000
_cell.length_b   1.000
_cell.length_c   1.000
_cell.angle_alpha   90.00
_cell.angle_beta   90.00
_cell.angle_gamma   90.00
#
_symmetry.space_group_name_H-M   'P 1'
#
loop_
_entity.id
_entity.type
_entity.pdbx_description
1 polymer ?
#
loop_
_entity_poly.entity_id
_entity_poly.type
_entity_poly.pdbx_seq_one_letter_code
_entity_poly.pdbx_strand_id
1 'polypeptide(L)'
;MLDFSVVFEHLNDLLNGLWMTTWISLLSILIGFIFSIILCLGRLSSNTFINFICRFYISAIRGTPLLVQLTIVFYFLPYWGINIPSIAAAIITLSMNTAAFQAEILRGGFQTIPHGQKETAWSYGYTPFQCLYYIELPQVIRKVLPSLTNEIIDIIKNSALISTIAVIDLMRVTQVYSSTTYRPIEFFVSAGLLYLLLTSCISILGRYIESRLTTH
;
A
#
# COMPACT_ATOMS: atom_id res chain seq x y z
N MET A 1 27.83 -4.00 -26.68
CA MET A 1 27.90 -4.75 -25.41
C MET A 1 27.21 -3.94 -24.34
N LEU A 2 26.61 -4.59 -23.33
CA LEU A 2 25.99 -3.90 -22.20
C LEU A 2 27.07 -3.16 -21.40
N ASP A 3 26.80 -1.90 -21.07
CA ASP A 3 27.76 -1.07 -20.35
C ASP A 3 27.09 -0.39 -19.15
N PHE A 4 27.27 -0.99 -17.98
CA PHE A 4 26.70 -0.50 -16.73
C PHE A 4 27.49 0.65 -16.11
N SER A 5 28.65 1.04 -16.66
CA SER A 5 29.41 2.19 -16.15
C SER A 5 28.58 3.48 -16.17
N VAL A 6 27.77 3.68 -17.21
CA VAL A 6 26.85 4.80 -17.39
C VAL A 6 25.80 4.87 -16.26
N VAL A 7 25.41 3.73 -15.69
CA VAL A 7 24.47 3.71 -14.56
C VAL A 7 25.15 4.23 -13.29
N PHE A 8 26.41 3.87 -13.07
CA PHE A 8 27.17 4.32 -11.90
C PHE A 8 27.42 5.83 -11.92
N GLU A 9 27.55 6.44 -13.11
CA GLU A 9 27.63 7.90 -13.26
C GLU A 9 26.36 8.62 -12.78
N HIS A 10 25.20 7.97 -12.89
CA HIS A 10 23.89 8.49 -12.50
C HIS A 10 23.30 7.82 -11.26
N LEU A 11 24.13 7.13 -10.47
CA LEU A 11 23.66 6.35 -9.32
C LEU A 11 22.98 7.23 -8.26
N ASN A 12 23.49 8.43 -8.02
CA ASN A 12 22.92 9.36 -7.04
C ASN A 12 21.48 9.76 -7.42
N ASP A 13 21.21 9.98 -8.70
CA ASP A 13 19.88 10.34 -9.19
C ASP A 13 18.91 9.16 -9.05
N LEU A 14 19.38 7.94 -9.34
CA LEU A 14 18.60 6.73 -9.12
C LEU A 14 18.29 6.52 -7.63
N LEU A 15 19.25 6.75 -6.73
CA LEU A 15 19.03 6.65 -5.28
C LEU A 15 18.08 7.73 -4.77
N ASN A 16 18.14 8.95 -5.31
CA ASN A 16 17.17 10.01 -5.02
C ASN A 16 15.76 9.63 -5.50
N GLY A 17 15.64 9.03 -6.69
CA GLY A 17 14.39 8.48 -7.19
C GLY A 17 13.87 7.33 -6.33
N LEU A 18 14.74 6.44 -5.86
CA LEU A 18 14.39 5.36 -4.93
C LEU A 18 13.90 5.92 -3.59
N TRP A 19 14.56 6.96 -3.07
CA TRP A 19 14.09 7.65 -1.88
C TRP A 19 12.70 8.25 -2.08
N MET A 20 12.48 8.94 -3.21
CA MET A 20 11.18 9.51 -3.59
C MET A 20 10.07 8.45 -3.59
N THR A 21 10.35 7.33 -4.26
CA THR A 21 9.48 6.14 -4.33
C THR A 21 9.14 5.64 -2.93
N THR A 22 10.16 5.52 -2.07
CA THR A 22 10.02 4.94 -0.72
C THR A 22 9.16 5.81 0.17
N TRP A 23 9.45 7.11 0.28
CA TRP A 23 8.72 7.97 1.21
C TRP A 23 7.27 8.21 0.76
N ILE A 24 7.01 8.37 -0.55
CA ILE A 24 5.64 8.51 -1.08
C ILE A 24 4.84 7.25 -0.77
N SER A 25 5.43 6.08 -1.01
CA SER A 25 4.78 4.79 -0.75
C SER A 25 4.47 4.62 0.74
N LEU A 26 5.46 4.85 1.61
CA LEU A 26 5.29 4.71 3.06
C LEU A 26 4.22 5.66 3.60
N LEU A 27 4.23 6.92 3.20
CA LEU A 27 3.23 7.89 3.62
C LEU A 27 1.83 7.48 3.14
N SER A 28 1.71 7.02 1.91
CA SER A 28 0.43 6.56 1.34
C SER A 28 -0.11 5.33 2.06
N ILE A 29 0.76 4.39 2.41
CA ILE A 29 0.42 3.19 3.19
C ILE A 29 -0.08 3.57 4.58
N LEU A 30 0.59 4.50 5.27
CA LEU A 30 0.19 4.95 6.61
C LEU A 30 -1.17 5.66 6.59
N ILE A 31 -1.37 6.58 5.65
CA ILE A 31 -2.66 7.26 5.47
C ILE A 31 -3.74 6.24 5.10
N GLY A 32 -3.44 5.36 4.16
CA GLY A 32 -4.33 4.29 3.75
C GLY A 32 -4.70 3.35 4.90
N PHE A 33 -3.77 3.02 5.79
CA PHE A 33 -4.04 2.20 6.98
C PHE A 33 -5.04 2.87 7.92
N ILE A 34 -4.89 4.17 8.17
CA ILE A 34 -5.85 4.94 8.99
C ILE A 34 -7.25 4.86 8.38
N PHE A 35 -7.38 5.12 7.07
CA PHE A 35 -8.67 5.00 6.38
C PHE A 35 -9.20 3.56 6.32
N SER A 36 -8.30 2.58 6.24
CA SER A 36 -8.67 1.17 6.18
C SER A 36 -9.36 0.68 7.45
N ILE A 37 -8.99 1.21 8.62
CA ILE A 37 -9.65 0.91 9.89
C ILE A 37 -11.10 1.38 9.84
N ILE A 38 -11.34 2.61 9.37
CA ILE A 38 -12.70 3.17 9.25
C ILE A 38 -13.53 2.33 8.28
N LEU A 39 -12.97 1.98 7.12
CA LEU A 39 -13.63 1.15 6.11
C LEU A 39 -13.92 -0.26 6.64
N CYS A 40 -12.97 -0.88 7.36
CA CYS A 40 -13.13 -2.19 7.97
C CYS A 40 -14.26 -2.17 9.01
N LEU A 41 -14.29 -1.18 9.90
CA LEU A 41 -15.36 -1.01 10.89
C LEU A 41 -16.72 -0.81 10.21
N GLY A 42 -16.78 0.00 9.14
CA GLY A 42 -18.00 0.16 8.35
C GLY A 42 -18.48 -1.15 7.71
N ARG A 43 -17.56 -1.98 7.21
CA ARG A 43 -17.86 -3.32 6.66
C ARG A 43 -18.28 -4.35 7.71
N LEU A 44 -17.90 -4.16 8.98
CA LEU A 44 -18.30 -5.02 10.10
C LEU A 44 -19.55 -4.49 10.83
N SER A 45 -20.02 -3.28 10.49
CA SER A 45 -21.20 -2.67 11.09
C SER A 45 -22.47 -3.45 10.77
N SER A 46 -23.38 -3.51 11.74
CA SER A 46 -24.76 -3.99 11.57
C SER A 46 -25.63 -3.02 10.77
N ASN A 47 -25.23 -1.77 10.62
CA ASN A 47 -25.93 -0.80 9.80
C ASN A 47 -25.72 -1.11 8.32
N THR A 48 -26.79 -1.59 7.67
CA THR A 48 -26.76 -2.03 6.26
C THR A 48 -26.37 -0.92 5.29
N PHE A 49 -26.70 0.34 5.59
CA PHE A 49 -26.37 1.48 4.73
C PHE A 49 -24.86 1.78 4.77
N ILE A 50 -24.28 1.87 5.97
CA ILE A 50 -22.82 2.08 6.14
C ILE A 50 -22.05 0.92 5.51
N ASN A 51 -22.50 -0.31 5.79
CA ASN A 51 -21.93 -1.54 5.25
C ASN A 51 -21.89 -1.53 3.71
N PHE A 52 -23.00 -1.10 3.09
CA PHE A 52 -23.17 -0.99 1.65
C PHE A 52 -22.23 0.06 1.03
N ILE A 53 -22.15 1.26 1.61
CA ILE A 53 -21.25 2.32 1.11
C ILE A 53 -19.80 1.85 1.15
N CYS A 54 -19.34 1.31 2.28
CA CYS A 54 -17.97 0.82 2.39
C CYS A 54 -17.71 -0.35 1.43
N ARG A 55 -18.69 -1.24 1.24
CA ARG A 55 -18.58 -2.35 0.28
C ARG A 55 -18.43 -1.84 -1.15
N PHE A 56 -19.25 -0.86 -1.53
CA PHE A 56 -19.22 -0.25 -2.85
C PHE A 56 -17.86 0.42 -3.11
N TYR A 57 -17.39 1.25 -2.17
CA TYR A 57 -16.06 1.88 -2.26
C TYR A 57 -14.95 0.85 -2.44
N ILE A 58 -14.88 -0.15 -1.55
CA ILE A 58 -13.83 -1.19 -1.60
C ILE A 58 -13.89 -1.95 -2.93
N SER A 59 -15.09 -2.32 -3.38
CA SER A 59 -15.29 -3.05 -4.63
C SER A 59 -14.90 -2.22 -5.86
N ALA A 60 -15.23 -0.93 -5.87
CA ALA A 60 -14.90 -0.03 -6.98
C ALA A 60 -13.39 0.20 -7.08
N ILE A 61 -12.73 0.48 -5.95
CA ILE A 61 -11.29 0.74 -5.91
C ILE A 61 -10.50 -0.53 -6.24
N ARG A 62 -10.85 -1.69 -5.69
CA ARG A 62 -10.16 -2.96 -5.99
C ARG A 62 -10.49 -3.48 -7.39
N GLY A 63 -11.65 -3.12 -7.94
CA GLY A 63 -12.10 -3.51 -9.28
C GLY A 63 -11.60 -2.59 -10.40
N THR A 64 -10.92 -1.48 -10.09
CA THR A 64 -10.42 -0.52 -11.07
C THR A 64 -8.89 -0.46 -11.07
N PRO A 65 -8.23 -0.31 -12.23
CA PRO A 65 -6.78 -0.18 -12.27
C PRO A 65 -6.30 1.07 -11.53
N LEU A 66 -5.22 0.94 -10.75
CA LEU A 66 -4.62 2.08 -10.04
C LEU A 66 -4.20 3.21 -10.99
N LEU A 67 -3.70 2.89 -12.19
CA LEU A 67 -3.36 3.91 -13.19
C LEU A 67 -4.58 4.76 -13.57
N VAL A 68 -5.75 4.15 -13.72
CA VAL A 68 -7.00 4.88 -14.02
C VAL A 68 -7.39 5.79 -12.85
N GLN A 69 -7.28 5.30 -11.62
CA GLN A 69 -7.52 6.12 -10.41
C GLN A 69 -6.59 7.33 -10.37
N LEU A 70 -5.30 7.13 -10.66
CA LEU A 70 -4.30 8.18 -10.70
C LEU A 70 -4.61 9.23 -11.78
N THR A 71 -5.00 8.76 -12.98
CA THR A 71 -5.41 9.63 -14.08
C THR A 71 -6.63 10.47 -13.72
N ILE A 72 -7.63 9.89 -13.05
CA ILE A 72 -8.83 10.63 -12.62
C ILE A 72 -8.44 11.71 -11.60
N VAL A 73 -7.67 11.36 -10.58
CA VAL A 73 -7.28 12.33 -9.53
C VAL A 73 -6.42 13.46 -10.11
N PHE A 74 -5.47 13.15 -10.99
CA PHE A 74 -4.54 14.17 -11.49
C PHE A 74 -5.06 14.95 -12.71
N TYR A 75 -5.67 14.28 -13.70
CA TYR A 75 -6.09 14.92 -14.95
C TYR A 75 -7.57 15.29 -14.99
N PHE A 76 -8.46 14.58 -14.28
CA PHE A 76 -9.90 14.84 -14.41
C PHE A 76 -10.39 15.94 -13.44
N LEU A 77 -9.87 15.99 -12.22
CA LEU A 77 -10.21 17.02 -11.23
C LEU A 77 -9.94 18.47 -11.70
N PRO A 78 -8.87 18.77 -12.48
CA PRO A 78 -8.66 20.09 -13.08
C PRO A 78 -9.81 20.59 -13.94
N TYR A 79 -10.55 19.71 -14.65
CA TYR A 79 -11.74 20.12 -15.43
C TYR A 79 -12.86 20.68 -14.54
N TRP A 80 -12.82 20.38 -13.24
CA TRP A 80 -13.77 20.83 -12.23
C TRP A 80 -13.18 21.97 -11.38
N GLY A 81 -12.05 22.56 -11.82
CA GLY A 81 -11.37 23.66 -11.14
C GLY A 81 -10.47 23.24 -9.98
N ILE A 82 -10.26 21.94 -9.75
CA ILE A 82 -9.46 21.42 -8.63
C ILE A 82 -8.08 21.01 -9.16
N ASN A 83 -7.08 21.87 -8.98
CA ASN A 83 -5.69 21.60 -9.37
C ASN A 83 -4.91 21.04 -8.18
N ILE A 84 -4.44 19.80 -8.31
CA ILE A 84 -3.67 19.11 -7.27
C ILE A 84 -2.22 18.93 -7.73
N PRO A 85 -1.21 19.29 -6.93
CA PRO A 85 0.18 19.00 -7.25
C PRO A 85 0.42 17.50 -7.45
N SER A 86 1.30 17.11 -8.39
CA SER A 86 1.51 15.70 -8.77
C SER A 86 1.84 14.79 -7.58
N ILE A 87 2.67 15.27 -6.65
CA ILE A 87 3.03 14.52 -5.43
C ILE A 87 1.79 14.28 -4.54
N ALA A 88 0.94 15.30 -4.36
CA ALA A 88 -0.27 15.16 -3.59
C ALA A 88 -1.28 14.23 -4.29
N ALA A 89 -1.42 14.33 -5.62
CA ALA A 89 -2.26 13.42 -6.40
C ALA A 89 -1.78 11.96 -6.29
N ALA A 90 -0.47 11.72 -6.32
CA ALA A 90 0.13 10.41 -6.09
C ALA A 90 -0.22 9.87 -4.69
N ILE A 91 0.03 10.65 -3.63
CA ILE A 91 -0.25 10.23 -2.26
C ILE A 91 -1.73 9.94 -2.06
N ILE A 92 -2.62 10.83 -2.51
CA ILE A 92 -4.08 10.66 -2.39
C ILE A 92 -4.52 9.37 -3.07
N THR A 93 -4.09 9.17 -4.33
CA THR A 93 -4.50 8.00 -5.12
C THR A 93 -3.99 6.70 -4.49
N LEU A 94 -2.69 6.64 -4.16
CA LEU A 94 -2.09 5.45 -3.55
C LEU A 94 -2.73 5.15 -2.18
N SER A 95 -3.02 6.19 -1.38
CA SER A 95 -3.69 6.05 -0.07
C SER A 95 -5.10 5.49 -0.22
N MET A 96 -5.89 6.02 -1.17
CA MET A 96 -7.23 5.53 -1.45
C MET A 96 -7.20 4.07 -1.93
N ASN A 97 -6.24 3.74 -2.79
CA ASN A 97 -6.07 2.39 -3.30
C ASN A 97 -5.76 1.41 -2.17
N THR A 98 -4.67 1.65 -1.43
CA THR A 98 -4.23 0.76 -0.36
C THR A 98 -5.22 0.72 0.81
N ALA A 99 -5.97 1.79 1.09
CA ALA A 99 -7.03 1.76 2.09
C ALA A 99 -8.08 0.69 1.80
N ALA A 100 -8.47 0.50 0.54
CA ALA A 100 -9.44 -0.52 0.16
C ALA A 100 -8.89 -1.95 0.31
N PHE A 101 -7.63 -2.19 -0.09
CA PHE A 101 -6.99 -3.49 0.06
C PHE A 101 -6.72 -3.84 1.52
N GLN A 102 -6.15 -2.90 2.29
CA GLN A 102 -5.91 -3.07 3.72
C GLN A 102 -7.21 -3.28 4.50
N ALA A 103 -8.29 -2.58 4.14
CA ALA A 103 -9.59 -2.75 4.82
C ALA A 103 -10.12 -4.18 4.65
N GLU A 104 -9.93 -4.77 3.47
CA GLU A 104 -10.33 -6.15 3.21
C GLU A 104 -9.42 -7.15 3.91
N ILE A 105 -8.11 -6.87 3.99
CA ILE A 105 -7.15 -7.68 4.77
C ILE A 105 -7.56 -7.71 6.24
N LEU A 106 -7.82 -6.54 6.85
CA LEU A 106 -8.28 -6.42 8.23
C LEU A 106 -9.61 -7.16 8.45
N ARG A 107 -10.59 -6.93 7.57
CA ARG A 107 -11.90 -7.58 7.61
C ARG A 107 -11.77 -9.10 7.54
N GLY A 108 -10.93 -9.61 6.62
CA GLY A 108 -10.62 -11.03 6.49
C GLY A 108 -10.02 -11.59 7.77
N GLY A 109 -9.09 -10.87 8.40
CA GLY A 109 -8.52 -11.20 9.70
C GLY A 109 -9.58 -11.39 10.80
N PHE A 110 -10.47 -10.40 10.99
CA PHE A 110 -11.55 -10.49 11.97
C PHE A 110 -12.52 -11.65 11.71
N GLN A 111 -12.78 -11.99 10.44
CA GLN A 111 -13.66 -13.12 10.10
C GLN A 111 -13.06 -14.49 10.42
N THR A 112 -11.75 -14.58 10.64
CA THR A 112 -11.13 -15.84 11.03
C THR A 112 -11.23 -16.15 12.53
N ILE A 113 -11.82 -15.26 13.32
CA ILE A 113 -12.00 -15.47 14.77
C ILE A 113 -13.20 -16.40 14.99
N PRO A 114 -13.04 -17.54 15.71
CA PRO A 114 -14.16 -18.43 16.00
C PRO A 114 -15.25 -17.72 16.81
N HIS A 115 -16.51 -17.89 16.41
CA HIS A 115 -17.65 -17.29 17.12
C HIS A 115 -17.68 -17.62 18.62
N GLY A 116 -17.34 -18.86 18.99
CA GLY A 116 -17.32 -19.31 20.39
C GLY A 116 -16.33 -18.55 21.29
N GLN A 117 -15.28 -17.91 20.73
CA GLN A 117 -14.38 -17.08 21.54
C GLN A 117 -15.09 -15.85 22.10
N LYS A 118 -15.97 -15.22 21.32
CA LYS A 118 -16.75 -14.07 21.79
C LYS A 118 -17.78 -14.48 22.85
N GLU A 119 -18.45 -15.62 22.64
CA GLU A 119 -19.41 -16.17 23.59
C GLU A 119 -18.75 -16.55 24.93
N THR A 120 -17.55 -17.14 24.87
CA THR A 120 -16.74 -17.45 26.06
C THR A 120 -16.33 -16.18 26.79
N ALA A 121 -15.83 -15.16 26.07
CA ALA A 121 -15.45 -13.89 26.67
C ALA A 121 -16.64 -13.22 27.40
N TRP A 122 -17.83 -13.23 26.81
CA TRP A 122 -19.03 -12.70 27.45
C TRP A 122 -19.43 -13.48 28.71
N SER A 123 -19.25 -14.80 28.70
CA SER A 123 -19.53 -15.65 29.87
C SER A 123 -18.56 -15.39 31.04
N TYR A 124 -17.34 -14.95 30.74
CA TYR A 124 -16.37 -14.47 31.73
C TYR A 124 -16.56 -12.99 32.13
N GLY A 125 -17.61 -12.31 31.64
CA GLY A 125 -17.94 -10.93 32.01
C GLY A 125 -17.13 -9.86 31.28
N TYR A 126 -16.42 -10.20 30.19
CA TYR A 126 -15.72 -9.20 29.38
C TYR A 126 -16.70 -8.28 28.64
N THR A 127 -16.43 -6.97 28.69
CA THR A 127 -17.15 -6.01 27.84
C THR A 127 -16.73 -6.15 26.37
N PRO A 128 -17.54 -5.69 25.40
CA PRO A 128 -17.19 -5.75 23.98
C PRO A 128 -15.83 -5.11 23.66
N PHE A 129 -15.48 -4.00 24.34
CA PHE A 129 -14.18 -3.35 24.17
C PHE A 129 -13.03 -4.19 24.73
N GLN A 130 -13.22 -4.81 25.90
CA GLN A 130 -12.20 -5.69 26.47
C GLN A 130 -12.01 -6.95 25.62
N CYS A 131 -13.09 -7.55 25.11
CA CYS A 131 -13.01 -8.67 24.16
C CYS A 131 -12.24 -8.26 22.90
N LEU A 132 -12.55 -7.10 22.33
CA LEU A 132 -11.83 -6.58 21.17
C LEU A 132 -10.34 -6.40 21.47
N TYR A 133 -9.99 -5.71 22.55
CA TYR A 133 -8.61 -5.31 22.83
C TYR A 133 -7.73 -6.46 23.32
N TYR A 134 -8.24 -7.31 24.21
CA TYR A 134 -7.45 -8.38 24.82
C TYR A 134 -7.49 -9.70 24.06
N ILE A 135 -8.53 -9.96 23.26
CA ILE A 135 -8.74 -11.27 22.62
C ILE A 135 -8.66 -11.14 21.10
N GLU A 136 -9.46 -10.26 20.50
CA GLU A 136 -9.58 -10.20 19.03
C GLU A 136 -8.36 -9.55 18.37
N LEU A 137 -7.97 -8.34 18.80
CA LEU A 137 -6.90 -7.58 18.16
C LEU A 137 -5.56 -8.33 18.13
N PRO A 138 -5.07 -8.95 19.23
CA PRO A 138 -3.81 -9.69 19.19
C PRO A 138 -3.83 -10.84 18.17
N GLN A 139 -4.95 -11.56 18.05
CA GLN A 139 -5.11 -12.66 17.10
C GLN A 139 -5.21 -12.15 15.66
N VAL A 140 -5.95 -11.06 15.43
CA VAL A 140 -6.11 -10.46 14.10
C VAL A 140 -4.79 -9.92 13.60
N ILE A 141 -4.06 -9.16 14.41
CA ILE A 141 -2.76 -8.58 14.05
C ILE A 141 -1.80 -9.68 13.57
N ARG A 142 -1.70 -10.79 14.33
CA ARG A 142 -0.87 -11.95 13.94
C ARG A 142 -1.26 -12.52 12.58
N LYS A 143 -2.57 -12.65 12.32
CA LYS A 143 -3.08 -13.26 11.09
C LYS A 143 -2.99 -12.36 9.86
N VAL A 144 -3.12 -11.05 10.02
CA VAL A 144 -3.14 -10.11 8.89
C VAL A 144 -1.76 -9.59 8.51
N LEU A 145 -0.78 -9.67 9.40
CA LEU A 145 0.56 -9.12 9.17
C LEU A 145 1.23 -9.60 7.87
N PRO A 146 1.17 -10.90 7.49
CA PRO A 146 1.77 -11.36 6.24
C PRO A 146 1.11 -10.70 5.02
N SER A 147 -0.22 -10.59 5.04
CA SER A 147 -0.99 -9.93 3.98
C SER A 147 -0.73 -8.43 3.91
N LEU A 148 -0.59 -7.75 5.05
CA LEU A 148 -0.20 -6.33 5.09
C LEU A 148 1.21 -6.12 4.54
N THR A 149 2.15 -7.02 4.82
CA THR A 149 3.50 -6.96 4.26
C THR A 149 3.47 -7.08 2.73
N ASN A 150 2.66 -7.99 2.20
CA ASN A 150 2.49 -8.13 0.75
C ASN A 150 1.87 -6.88 0.12
N GLU A 151 0.87 -6.28 0.76
CA GLU A 151 0.25 -5.03 0.31
C GLU A 151 1.27 -3.87 0.28
N ILE A 152 2.14 -3.76 1.29
CA ILE A 152 3.23 -2.76 1.30
C ILE A 152 4.15 -2.95 0.08
N ILE A 153 4.55 -4.19 -0.20
CA ILE A 153 5.38 -4.53 -1.37
C ILE A 153 4.67 -4.17 -2.67
N ASP A 154 3.37 -4.45 -2.75
CA ASP A 154 2.55 -4.13 -3.91
C ASP A 154 2.46 -2.63 -4.16
N ILE A 155 2.23 -1.82 -3.12
CA ILE A 155 2.21 -0.36 -3.25
C ILE A 155 3.57 0.20 -3.66
N ILE A 156 4.68 -0.32 -3.12
CA ILE A 156 6.02 0.11 -3.54
C ILE A 156 6.23 -0.15 -5.05
N LYS A 157 5.87 -1.33 -5.56
CA LYS A 157 5.98 -1.62 -7.01
C LYS A 157 5.04 -0.74 -7.83
N ASN A 158 3.79 -0.62 -7.39
CA ASN A 158 2.76 0.15 -8.06
C ASN A 158 3.02 1.66 -8.05
N SER A 159 3.82 2.14 -7.10
CA SER A 159 4.24 3.54 -7.05
C SER A 159 5.00 3.95 -8.32
N ALA A 160 5.61 3.03 -9.07
CA ALA A 160 6.21 3.31 -10.37
C ALA A 160 5.24 3.98 -11.36
N LEU A 161 3.93 3.79 -11.19
CA LEU A 161 2.89 4.44 -12.00
C LEU A 161 2.83 5.95 -11.77
N ILE A 162 3.31 6.47 -10.63
CA ILE A 162 3.31 7.92 -10.36
C ILE A 162 4.25 8.68 -11.31
N SER A 163 5.21 7.96 -11.92
CA SER A 163 6.02 8.48 -13.02
C SER A 163 5.17 8.99 -14.18
N THR A 164 3.94 8.50 -14.40
CA THR A 164 3.09 8.96 -15.52
C THR A 164 2.57 10.37 -15.30
N ILE A 165 2.43 10.83 -14.06
CA ILE A 165 1.99 12.19 -13.71
C ILE A 165 3.17 13.13 -13.38
N ALA A 166 4.35 12.81 -13.92
CA ALA A 166 5.57 13.61 -13.82
C ALA A 166 6.15 13.78 -12.41
N VAL A 167 5.84 12.86 -11.49
CA VAL A 167 6.62 12.73 -10.25
C VAL A 167 7.99 12.14 -10.59
N ILE A 168 9.06 12.74 -10.07
CA ILE A 168 10.45 12.29 -10.28
C ILE A 168 10.78 11.18 -9.27
N ASP A 169 10.18 10.02 -9.47
CA ASP A 169 10.44 8.78 -8.74
C ASP A 169 11.53 7.94 -9.43
N LEU A 170 11.81 6.74 -8.92
CA LEU A 170 12.82 5.84 -9.49
C LEU A 170 12.52 5.51 -10.95
N MET A 171 11.24 5.22 -11.27
CA MET A 171 10.83 4.90 -12.62
C MET A 171 11.00 6.10 -13.56
N ARG A 172 10.65 7.32 -13.11
CA ARG A 172 10.85 8.52 -13.92
C ARG A 172 12.33 8.81 -14.18
N VAL A 173 13.20 8.70 -13.16
CA VAL A 173 14.65 8.86 -13.34
C VAL A 173 15.18 7.85 -14.37
N THR A 174 14.75 6.59 -14.26
CA THR A 174 15.10 5.51 -15.19
C THR A 174 14.68 5.84 -16.62
N GLN A 175 13.45 6.29 -16.82
CA GLN A 175 12.94 6.69 -18.15
C GLN A 175 13.75 7.84 -18.74
N VAL A 176 14.04 8.88 -17.96
CA VAL A 176 14.83 10.03 -18.40
C VAL A 176 16.21 9.57 -18.89
N TYR A 177 16.98 8.87 -18.06
CA TYR A 177 18.33 8.46 -18.46
C TYR A 177 18.35 7.38 -19.54
N SER A 178 17.38 6.48 -19.56
CA SER A 178 17.25 5.51 -20.66
C SER A 178 17.09 6.20 -22.02
N SER A 179 16.37 7.32 -22.06
CA SER A 179 16.09 8.07 -23.27
C SER A 179 17.23 9.00 -23.70
N THR A 180 17.95 9.60 -22.74
CA THR A 180 19.04 10.56 -23.03
C THR A 180 20.36 9.85 -23.35
N THR A 181 20.61 8.70 -22.72
CA THR A 181 21.83 7.89 -22.96
C THR A 181 21.62 6.81 -24.03
N TYR A 182 20.37 6.56 -24.43
CA TYR A 182 19.97 5.47 -25.34
C TYR A 182 20.36 4.07 -24.81
N ARG A 183 20.36 3.89 -23.49
CA ARG A 183 20.72 2.64 -22.78
C ARG A 183 19.55 2.06 -21.96
N PRO A 184 18.43 1.64 -22.60
CA PRO A 184 17.26 1.21 -21.85
C PRO A 184 17.49 -0.05 -21.02
N ILE A 185 18.23 -1.04 -21.53
CA ILE A 185 18.43 -2.31 -20.81
C ILE A 185 19.17 -2.04 -19.49
N GLU A 186 20.25 -1.29 -19.54
CA GLU A 186 21.10 -0.99 -18.38
C GLU A 186 20.33 -0.24 -17.28
N PHE A 187 19.57 0.80 -17.65
CA PHE A 187 18.77 1.57 -16.70
C PHE A 187 17.58 0.77 -16.13
N PHE A 188 16.79 0.09 -16.97
CA PHE A 188 15.62 -0.67 -16.48
C PHE A 188 16.02 -1.88 -15.64
N VAL A 189 17.10 -2.59 -15.98
CA VAL A 189 17.63 -3.67 -15.13
C VAL A 189 18.09 -3.13 -13.78
N SER A 190 18.80 -2.00 -13.77
CA SER A 190 19.28 -1.39 -12.53
C SER A 190 18.13 -0.90 -11.65
N ALA A 191 17.11 -0.26 -12.23
CA ALA A 191 15.89 0.10 -11.51
C ALA A 191 15.17 -1.13 -10.94
N GLY A 192 15.06 -2.20 -11.73
CA GLY A 192 14.48 -3.48 -11.29
C GLY A 192 15.22 -4.07 -10.09
N LEU A 193 16.56 -4.03 -10.09
CA LEU A 193 17.37 -4.47 -8.96
C LEU A 193 17.18 -3.58 -7.72
N LEU A 194 17.05 -2.26 -7.89
CA LEU A 194 16.78 -1.34 -6.79
C LEU A 194 15.38 -1.58 -6.17
N TYR A 195 14.34 -1.77 -7.00
CA TYR A 195 13.01 -2.17 -6.52
C TYR A 195 13.06 -3.53 -5.82
N LEU A 196 13.78 -4.50 -6.37
CA LEU A 196 13.94 -5.83 -5.79
C LEU A 196 14.64 -5.75 -4.43
N LEU A 197 15.71 -4.96 -4.31
CA LEU A 197 16.42 -4.75 -3.05
C LEU A 197 15.49 -4.13 -2.01
N LEU A 198 14.80 -3.04 -2.35
CA LEU A 198 13.86 -2.37 -1.46
C LEU A 198 12.75 -3.32 -0.97
N THR A 199 12.09 -4.01 -1.90
CA THR A 199 11.01 -4.95 -1.58
C THR A 199 11.50 -6.18 -0.82
N SER A 200 12.71 -6.66 -1.09
CA SER A 200 13.34 -7.75 -0.33
C SER A 200 13.63 -7.34 1.11
N CYS A 201 14.13 -6.12 1.34
CA CYS A 201 14.32 -5.58 2.69
C CYS A 201 12.99 -5.56 3.47
N ILE A 202 11.92 -5.06 2.86
CA ILE A 202 10.58 -5.07 3.48
C ILE A 202 10.10 -6.50 3.74
N SER A 203 10.30 -7.42 2.79
CA SER A 203 9.90 -8.82 2.92
C SER A 203 10.64 -9.54 4.07
N ILE A 204 11.94 -9.29 4.22
CA ILE A 204 12.75 -9.83 5.33
C ILE A 204 12.29 -9.25 6.67
N LEU A 205 12.08 -7.93 6.73
CA LEU A 205 11.57 -7.27 7.94
C LEU A 205 10.18 -7.79 8.33
N GLY A 206 9.28 -7.96 7.37
CA GLY A 206 7.94 -8.52 7.61
C GLY A 206 8.00 -9.93 8.18
N ARG A 207 8.82 -10.82 7.58
CA ARG A 207 9.04 -12.19 8.10
C ARG A 207 9.65 -12.18 9.51
N TYR A 208 10.60 -11.29 9.76
CA TYR A 208 11.20 -11.16 11.09
C TYR A 208 10.14 -10.77 12.13
N ILE A 209 9.31 -9.76 11.85
CA ILE A 209 8.22 -9.33 12.74
C ILE A 209 7.19 -10.45 12.93
N GLU A 210 6.81 -11.14 11.85
CA GLU A 210 5.88 -12.27 11.88
C GLU A 210 6.38 -13.39 12.81
N SER A 211 7.66 -13.77 12.70
CA SER A 211 8.27 -14.81 13.54
C SER A 211 8.29 -14.47 15.03
N ARG A 212 8.36 -13.17 15.38
CA ARG A 212 8.32 -12.70 16.78
C ARG A 212 6.92 -12.68 17.36
N LEU A 213 5.91 -12.55 16.52
CA LEU A 213 4.51 -12.52 16.94
C LEU A 213 3.86 -13.91 17.00
N THR A 214 4.42 -14.89 16.28
CA THR A 214 3.95 -16.28 16.25
C THR A 214 4.58 -17.17 17.33
N THR A 215 5.52 -16.65 18.13
CA THR A 215 6.05 -17.35 19.31
C THR A 215 5.01 -17.43 20.43
N HIS A 216 4.46 -18.64 20.60
CA HIS A 216 3.59 -19.16 21.67
C HIS A 216 2.13 -18.65 21.74
#